data_AF-A0A1W1EHJ5-F1
#
_entry.id   AF-A0A1W1EHJ5-F1
#
_cell.length_a   1.000
_cell.length_b   1.000
_cell.length_c   1.000
_cell.angle_alpha   90.00
_cell.angle_beta   90.00
_cell.angle_gamma   90.00
#
_symmetry.space_group_name_H-M   'P 1'
#
loop_
_entity.id
_entity.type
_entity.pdbx_description
1 polymer ?
#
loop_
_entity_poly.entity_id
_entity_poly.type
_entity_poly.pdbx_seq_one_letter_code
_entity_poly.pdbx_strand_id
1 'polypeptide(L)'
;MKAGLLGVDGTIQTDVNIYSIKEPKYLLNNNWFYGYDITLFNSQSLIKAEDIFNTFFPIDIAHKIRGIDFNIQVGRDIYRENDDSFGVSVVSGVSMPWIDTKMTQKIISNLWDLAQNSETTLYTYKLGVGANLYKKLHQNISVGARGLYAYQTGNIENDFIHSSFEANGVFKEMDISIMAINSQNIDLGIITLPQNIYTTLGYRYKYWRLDDIDMDILGIGIGFSAGDFEMSSDEVYLGVGYKF
;
A
#
# COMPACT_ATOMS: atom_id res chain seq x y z
N MET A 1 -2.36 -8.24 -8.92
CA MET A 1 -3.19 -9.14 -8.10
C MET A 1 -3.38 -10.44 -8.86
N LYS A 2 -3.10 -11.60 -8.25
CA LYS A 2 -3.46 -12.91 -8.80
C LYS A 2 -4.57 -13.48 -7.93
N ALA A 3 -5.71 -13.77 -8.55
CA ALA A 3 -6.88 -14.28 -7.85
C ALA A 3 -7.40 -15.50 -8.62
N GLY A 4 -7.54 -16.63 -7.93
CA GLY A 4 -8.32 -17.77 -8.41
C GLY A 4 -9.73 -17.65 -7.86
N LEU A 5 -10.71 -17.28 -8.68
CA LEU A 5 -12.12 -17.30 -8.28
C LEU A 5 -12.85 -18.33 -9.13
N LEU A 6 -13.46 -19.34 -8.49
CA LEU A 6 -14.28 -20.37 -9.16
C LEU A 6 -13.56 -21.15 -10.29
N GLY A 7 -12.26 -21.44 -10.10
CA GLY A 7 -11.47 -22.20 -11.07
C GLY A 7 -10.95 -21.40 -12.28
N VAL A 8 -11.10 -20.08 -12.26
CA VAL A 8 -10.46 -19.17 -13.22
C VAL A 8 -9.33 -18.42 -12.52
N ASP A 9 -8.10 -18.74 -12.91
CA ASP A 9 -6.90 -18.01 -12.48
C ASP A 9 -6.77 -16.74 -13.33
N GLY A 10 -7.00 -15.58 -12.72
CA GLY A 10 -6.86 -14.27 -13.34
C GLY A 10 -5.70 -13.48 -12.76
N THR A 11 -4.97 -12.75 -13.60
CA THR A 11 -4.05 -11.70 -13.15
C THR A 11 -4.63 -10.33 -13.49
N ILE A 12 -4.98 -9.56 -12.47
CA ILE A 12 -5.44 -8.17 -12.61
C ILE A 12 -4.24 -7.24 -12.36
N GLN A 13 -4.00 -6.32 -13.28
CA GLN A 13 -2.95 -5.30 -13.21
C GLN A 13 -3.58 -3.92 -13.38
N THR A 14 -3.10 -2.94 -12.61
CA THR A 14 -3.53 -1.55 -12.69
C THR A 14 -2.41 -0.62 -12.25
N ASP A 15 -2.41 0.58 -12.82
CA ASP A 15 -1.52 1.66 -12.40
C ASP A 15 -2.19 2.50 -11.31
N VAL A 16 -1.41 2.80 -10.27
CA VAL A 16 -1.88 3.49 -9.07
C VAL A 16 -1.01 4.70 -8.79
N ASN A 17 -1.64 5.86 -8.59
CA ASN A 17 -0.96 7.04 -8.10
C ASN A 17 -0.84 6.95 -6.57
N ILE A 18 0.35 7.16 -6.05
CA ILE A 18 0.67 7.01 -4.63
C ILE A 18 1.25 8.32 -4.10
N TYR A 19 0.70 8.81 -3.00
CA TYR A 19 1.19 9.97 -2.27
C TYR A 19 1.50 9.54 -0.84
N SER A 20 2.74 9.73 -0.38
CA SER A 20 3.17 9.27 0.94
C SER A 20 3.86 10.38 1.72
N ILE A 21 3.56 10.46 3.01
CA ILE A 21 4.27 11.28 3.99
C ILE A 21 4.93 10.33 4.97
N LYS A 22 6.27 10.40 5.03
CA LYS A 22 7.08 9.59 5.93
C LYS A 22 7.91 10.46 6.84
N GLU A 23 7.96 10.10 8.12
CA GLU A 23 8.86 10.77 9.07
C GLU A 23 9.46 9.75 10.04
N PRO A 24 10.79 9.56 10.05
CA PRO A 24 11.50 8.96 11.16
C PRO A 24 12.02 10.04 12.13
N LYS A 25 11.76 9.88 13.42
CA LYS A 25 12.26 10.75 14.50
C LYS A 25 12.97 9.94 15.57
N TYR A 26 14.13 10.43 16.00
CA TYR A 26 14.88 9.86 17.10
C TYR A 26 14.37 10.40 18.43
N LEU A 27 14.16 9.50 19.40
CA LEU A 27 13.80 9.89 20.77
C LEU A 27 15.07 10.17 21.56
N LEU A 28 15.25 11.44 21.98
CA LEU A 28 16.14 11.87 23.06
C LEU A 28 17.56 11.26 23.02
N ASN A 29 18.47 11.72 22.16
CA ASN A 29 19.91 11.31 22.08
C ASN A 29 20.22 9.81 22.19
N ASN A 30 19.23 8.95 22.12
CA ASN A 30 19.32 7.52 22.36
C ASN A 30 19.19 6.80 21.01
N ASN A 31 19.52 5.52 21.02
CA ASN A 31 19.34 4.67 19.85
C ASN A 31 17.87 4.36 19.54
N TRP A 32 16.91 4.93 20.27
CA TRP A 32 15.49 4.70 20.01
C TRP A 32 14.95 5.65 18.94
N PHE A 33 14.08 5.14 18.09
CA PHE A 33 13.36 5.91 17.08
C PHE A 33 11.89 5.54 17.04
N TYR A 34 11.08 6.48 16.58
CA TYR A 34 9.73 6.22 16.12
C TYR A 34 9.59 6.78 14.70
N GLY A 35 8.60 6.31 13.97
CA GLY A 35 8.25 6.92 12.71
C GLY A 35 6.83 6.59 12.29
N TYR A 36 6.36 7.31 11.28
CA TYR A 36 5.08 7.04 10.65
C TYR A 36 5.19 7.10 9.13
N ASP A 37 4.30 6.37 8.45
CA ASP A 37 4.10 6.40 7.00
C ASP A 37 2.60 6.47 6.74
N ILE A 38 2.15 7.60 6.19
CA ILE A 38 0.79 7.79 5.71
C ILE A 38 0.83 7.76 4.20
N THR A 39 0.16 6.79 3.60
CA THR A 39 0.11 6.60 2.16
C THR A 39 -1.34 6.69 1.68
N LEU A 40 -1.60 7.57 0.71
CA LEU A 40 -2.84 7.65 -0.05
C LEU A 40 -2.60 7.04 -1.42
N PHE A 41 -3.51 6.19 -1.88
CA PHE A 41 -3.44 5.61 -3.21
C PHE A 41 -4.75 5.77 -3.97
N ASN A 42 -4.64 5.98 -5.29
CA ASN A 42 -5.76 6.20 -6.18
C ASN A 42 -5.42 5.65 -7.58
N SER A 43 -6.15 4.64 -8.03
CA SER A 43 -5.94 4.01 -9.33
C SER A 43 -6.72 4.71 -10.44
N GLN A 44 -6.26 4.49 -11.67
CA GLN A 44 -7.14 4.65 -12.84
C GLN A 44 -8.14 3.48 -12.92
N SER A 45 -9.08 3.53 -13.88
CA SER A 45 -10.04 2.42 -14.05
C SER A 45 -9.29 1.08 -14.25
N LEU A 46 -9.78 -0.02 -13.69
CA LEU A 46 -9.21 -1.36 -13.87
C LEU A 46 -9.54 -1.91 -15.28
N ILE A 47 -8.83 -1.43 -16.29
CA ILE A 47 -9.04 -1.78 -17.72
C ILE A 47 -9.06 -3.30 -17.97
N LYS A 48 -8.31 -4.10 -17.20
CA LYS A 48 -8.26 -5.57 -17.40
C LYS A 48 -9.38 -6.36 -16.71
N ALA A 49 -9.98 -5.81 -15.66
CA ALA A 49 -11.18 -6.42 -15.07
C ALA A 49 -12.36 -6.25 -16.04
N GLU A 50 -12.41 -5.10 -16.73
CA GLU A 50 -13.33 -4.83 -17.84
C GLU A 50 -13.20 -5.89 -18.94
N ASP A 51 -11.99 -6.25 -19.40
CA ASP A 51 -11.80 -7.24 -20.47
C ASP A 51 -12.28 -8.67 -20.12
N ILE A 52 -11.99 -9.14 -18.90
CA ILE A 52 -12.42 -10.47 -18.44
C ILE A 52 -13.94 -10.51 -18.33
N PHE A 53 -14.56 -9.52 -17.71
CA PHE A 53 -16.02 -9.46 -17.60
C PHE A 53 -16.69 -9.26 -18.96
N ASN A 54 -16.17 -8.36 -19.81
CA ASN A 54 -16.66 -8.10 -21.18
C ASN A 54 -16.65 -9.35 -22.06
N THR A 55 -15.71 -10.26 -21.83
CA THR A 55 -15.63 -11.54 -22.57
C THR A 55 -16.82 -12.46 -22.24
N PHE A 56 -17.35 -12.43 -21.01
CA PHE A 56 -18.47 -13.26 -20.58
C PHE A 56 -19.82 -12.55 -20.64
N PHE A 57 -19.85 -11.24 -20.45
CA PHE A 57 -21.03 -10.39 -20.51
C PHE A 57 -20.64 -9.05 -21.12
N PRO A 58 -21.28 -8.56 -22.21
CA PRO A 58 -20.93 -7.29 -22.84
C PRO A 58 -21.40 -6.11 -22.00
N ILE A 59 -20.75 -5.87 -20.86
CA ILE A 59 -21.08 -4.85 -19.87
C ILE A 59 -19.81 -4.07 -19.56
N ASP A 60 -19.86 -2.77 -19.80
CA ASP A 60 -18.80 -1.85 -19.44
C ASP A 60 -18.88 -1.54 -17.93
N ILE A 61 -17.91 -2.06 -17.17
CA ILE A 61 -17.84 -1.98 -15.70
C ILE A 61 -16.50 -1.33 -15.30
N ALA A 62 -16.55 -0.05 -14.96
CA ALA A 62 -15.37 0.66 -14.47
C ALA A 62 -15.16 0.39 -12.98
N HIS A 63 -13.95 -0.03 -12.60
CA HIS A 63 -13.55 -0.20 -11.20
C HIS A 63 -12.39 0.75 -10.85
N LYS A 64 -12.45 1.43 -9.71
CA LYS A 64 -11.35 2.29 -9.23
C LYS A 64 -10.98 1.93 -7.81
N ILE A 65 -9.70 1.70 -7.56
CA ILE A 65 -9.15 1.40 -6.25
C ILE A 65 -8.65 2.69 -5.62
N ARG A 66 -9.08 2.97 -4.41
CA ARG A 66 -8.63 4.09 -3.59
C ARG A 66 -8.33 3.59 -2.19
N GLY A 67 -7.59 4.37 -1.42
CA GLY A 67 -7.40 4.01 -0.03
C GLY A 67 -6.38 4.84 0.70
N ILE A 68 -6.34 4.56 2.00
CA ILE A 68 -5.34 5.07 2.93
C ILE A 68 -4.64 3.89 3.60
N ASP A 69 -3.33 4.01 3.80
CA ASP A 69 -2.51 3.12 4.62
C ASP A 69 -1.76 3.99 5.63
N PHE A 70 -1.91 3.67 6.90
CA PHE A 70 -1.30 4.39 8.00
C PHE A 70 -0.47 3.43 8.83
N ASN A 71 0.82 3.71 8.95
CA ASN A 71 1.78 2.89 9.68
C ASN A 71 2.46 3.72 10.76
N ILE A 72 2.63 3.12 11.94
CA ILE A 72 3.50 3.60 12.99
C ILE A 72 4.56 2.54 13.24
N GLN A 73 5.80 2.97 13.44
CA GLN A 73 6.90 2.11 13.86
C GLN A 73 7.60 2.67 15.08
N VAL A 74 8.06 1.77 15.96
CA VAL A 74 8.94 2.09 17.08
C VAL A 74 10.07 1.08 17.06
N GLY A 75 11.30 1.56 17.19
CA GLY A 75 12.46 0.71 17.06
C GLY A 75 13.70 1.24 17.74
N ARG A 76 14.77 0.46 17.59
CA ARG A 76 16.08 0.76 18.16
C ARG A 76 17.18 0.46 17.15
N ASP A 77 18.11 1.39 17.03
CA ASP A 77 19.36 1.20 16.29
C ASP A 77 20.29 0.29 17.07
N ILE A 78 20.63 -0.82 16.45
CA ILE A 78 21.63 -1.78 16.91
C ILE A 78 23.02 -1.22 16.62
N TYR A 79 23.16 -0.52 15.50
CA TYR A 79 24.38 0.17 15.10
C TYR A 79 24.02 1.60 14.69
N ARG A 80 24.80 2.56 15.16
CA ARG A 80 24.73 3.96 14.73
C ARG A 80 26.10 4.61 14.83
N GLU A 81 26.57 5.17 13.73
CA GLU A 81 27.80 5.96 13.70
C GLU A 81 27.63 7.09 12.68
N ASN A 82 27.72 8.35 13.13
CA ASN A 82 27.45 9.53 12.30
C ASN A 82 26.06 9.48 11.65
N ASP A 83 26.00 9.48 10.31
CA ASP A 83 24.77 9.37 9.52
C ASP A 83 24.44 7.91 9.12
N ASP A 84 25.29 6.94 9.50
CA ASP A 84 25.05 5.51 9.24
C ASP A 84 24.27 4.90 10.40
N SER A 85 23.22 4.12 10.09
CA SER A 85 22.46 3.40 11.09
C SER A 85 21.90 2.07 10.59
N PHE A 86 21.78 1.13 11.51
CA PHE A 86 21.04 -0.11 11.32
C PHE A 86 20.21 -0.39 12.56
N GLY A 87 18.91 -0.57 12.37
CA GLY A 87 17.96 -0.72 13.46
C GLY A 87 16.83 -1.69 13.15
N VAL A 88 16.21 -2.17 14.22
CA VAL A 88 15.05 -3.05 14.18
C VAL A 88 13.86 -2.35 14.81
N SER A 89 12.65 -2.63 14.32
CA SER A 89 11.42 -1.98 14.78
C SER A 89 10.27 -2.96 14.87
N VAL A 90 9.31 -2.64 15.74
CA VAL A 90 7.95 -3.15 15.66
C VAL A 90 7.13 -2.17 14.85
N VAL A 91 6.29 -2.67 13.96
CA VAL A 91 5.42 -1.88 13.07
C VAL A 91 3.99 -2.29 13.32
N SER A 92 3.12 -1.30 13.51
CA SER A 92 1.67 -1.47 13.53
C SER A 92 1.07 -0.57 12.47
N GLY A 93 0.04 -1.04 11.77
CA GLY A 93 -0.62 -0.22 10.78
C GLY A 93 -2.09 -0.57 10.59
N VAL A 94 -2.81 0.37 10.00
CA VAL A 94 -4.18 0.20 9.54
C VAL A 94 -4.25 0.62 8.08
N SER A 95 -4.99 -0.13 7.27
CA SER A 95 -5.22 0.26 5.88
C SER A 95 -6.68 0.08 5.52
N MET A 96 -7.24 1.07 4.83
CA MET A 96 -8.62 1.11 4.37
C MET A 96 -8.65 1.38 2.86
N PRO A 97 -8.29 0.39 2.01
CA PRO A 97 -8.66 0.41 0.60
C PRO A 97 -10.17 0.29 0.40
N TRP A 98 -10.69 0.98 -0.61
CA TRP A 98 -12.03 0.76 -1.14
C TRP A 98 -12.01 0.72 -2.67
N ILE A 99 -12.95 -0.02 -3.25
CA ILE A 99 -13.12 -0.19 -4.69
C ILE A 99 -14.47 0.40 -5.09
N ASP A 100 -14.43 1.50 -5.84
CA ASP A 100 -15.60 2.11 -6.46
C ASP A 100 -15.94 1.33 -7.73
N THR A 101 -17.12 0.72 -7.82
CA THR A 101 -17.61 0.07 -9.05
C THR A 101 -18.72 0.91 -9.68
N LYS A 102 -18.57 1.20 -10.98
CA LYS A 102 -19.57 1.93 -11.77
C LYS A 102 -19.89 1.19 -13.05
N MET A 103 -21.15 0.81 -13.22
CA MET A 103 -21.65 0.29 -14.49
C MET A 103 -22.17 1.43 -15.37
N THR A 104 -21.86 1.41 -16.67
CA THR A 104 -22.31 2.44 -17.63
C THR A 104 -23.49 2.00 -18.50
N GLN A 105 -23.78 0.70 -18.62
CA GLN A 105 -24.87 0.16 -19.47
C GLN A 105 -25.99 -0.56 -18.72
N LYS A 106 -27.22 -0.04 -18.84
CA LYS A 106 -28.43 -0.56 -18.17
C LYS A 106 -28.93 -1.85 -18.85
N ILE A 107 -28.57 -3.02 -18.31
CA ILE A 107 -28.91 -4.32 -18.91
C ILE A 107 -30.12 -5.00 -18.22
N ILE A 108 -30.25 -4.90 -16.89
CA ILE A 108 -31.39 -5.44 -16.12
C ILE A 108 -31.84 -4.41 -15.09
N SER A 109 -33.08 -3.90 -15.19
CA SER A 109 -33.57 -2.78 -14.38
C SER A 109 -33.47 -3.00 -12.87
N ASN A 110 -33.63 -4.24 -12.39
CA ASN A 110 -33.68 -4.54 -10.96
C ASN A 110 -32.30 -4.81 -10.34
N LEU A 111 -31.30 -5.19 -11.15
CA LEU A 111 -29.90 -5.34 -10.71
C LEU A 111 -29.13 -4.03 -10.90
N TRP A 112 -29.61 -3.17 -11.80
CA TRP A 112 -28.99 -1.89 -12.12
C TRP A 112 -28.89 -0.97 -10.90
N ASP A 113 -29.97 -0.81 -10.15
CA ASP A 113 -29.99 0.14 -9.01
C ASP A 113 -29.04 -0.30 -7.88
N LEU A 114 -28.76 -1.60 -7.75
CA LEU A 114 -27.79 -2.16 -6.80
C LEU A 114 -26.34 -2.13 -7.32
N ALA A 115 -26.14 -2.28 -8.63
CA ALA A 115 -24.81 -2.34 -9.24
C ALA A 115 -24.28 -0.98 -9.74
N GLN A 116 -25.14 0.04 -9.83
CA GLN A 116 -24.76 1.35 -10.40
C GLN A 116 -23.75 2.09 -9.52
N ASN A 117 -23.78 1.87 -8.19
CA ASN A 117 -22.81 2.39 -7.22
C ASN A 117 -22.61 1.35 -6.11
N SER A 118 -21.80 0.33 -6.36
CA SER A 118 -21.35 -0.55 -5.28
C SER A 118 -19.94 -0.18 -4.85
N GLU A 119 -19.74 -0.17 -3.54
CA GLU A 119 -18.45 0.00 -2.90
C GLU A 119 -18.02 -1.33 -2.29
N THR A 120 -16.74 -1.67 -2.44
CA THR A 120 -16.13 -2.76 -1.66
C THR A 120 -15.06 -2.16 -0.80
N THR A 121 -15.27 -2.19 0.51
CA THR A 121 -14.33 -1.61 1.48
C THR A 121 -13.58 -2.72 2.17
N LEU A 122 -12.26 -2.63 2.16
CA LEU A 122 -11.36 -3.54 2.84
C LEU A 122 -10.70 -2.78 3.98
N TYR A 123 -11.04 -3.14 5.21
CA TYR A 123 -10.39 -2.61 6.41
C TYR A 123 -9.38 -3.64 6.91
N THR A 124 -8.11 -3.25 7.08
CA THR A 124 -7.06 -4.14 7.56
C THR A 124 -6.27 -3.54 8.72
N TYR A 125 -5.79 -4.42 9.59
CA TYR A 125 -4.81 -4.15 10.64
C TYR A 125 -3.58 -5.01 10.38
N LYS A 126 -2.38 -4.46 10.61
CA LYS A 126 -1.14 -5.23 10.53
C LYS A 126 -0.25 -4.98 11.72
N LEU A 127 0.44 -6.04 12.15
CA LEU A 127 1.43 -6.02 13.21
C LEU A 127 2.63 -6.86 12.78
N GLY A 128 3.83 -6.30 12.89
CA GLY A 128 5.03 -6.95 12.39
C GLY A 128 6.32 -6.39 12.93
N VAL A 129 7.40 -6.92 12.37
CA VAL A 129 8.77 -6.52 12.65
C VAL A 129 9.41 -5.97 11.39
N GLY A 130 10.26 -4.97 11.55
CA GLY A 130 11.00 -4.37 10.46
C GLY A 130 12.47 -4.18 10.78
N ALA A 131 13.26 -4.02 9.73
CA ALA A 131 14.66 -3.63 9.78
C ALA A 131 14.87 -2.41 8.90
N ASN A 132 15.68 -1.47 9.36
CA ASN A 132 16.01 -0.24 8.65
C ASN A 132 17.54 -0.11 8.57
N LEU A 133 18.05 0.25 7.40
CA LEU A 133 19.45 0.51 7.14
C LEU A 133 19.55 1.88 6.48
N TYR A 134 20.43 2.74 7.00
CA TYR A 134 20.81 3.99 6.38
C TYR A 134 22.32 4.04 6.28
N LYS A 135 22.82 4.41 5.11
CA LYS A 135 24.25 4.52 4.86
C LYS A 135 24.57 5.76 4.03
N LYS A 136 25.47 6.59 4.53
CA LYS A 136 26.02 7.72 3.81
C LYS A 136 27.08 7.25 2.83
N LEU A 137 26.86 7.48 1.54
CA LEU A 137 27.83 7.16 0.49
C LEU A 137 28.76 8.34 0.22
N HIS A 138 28.21 9.56 0.31
CA HIS A 138 28.92 10.80 0.10
C HIS A 138 28.36 11.91 1.01
N GLN A 139 29.01 13.08 1.08
CA GLN A 139 28.54 14.19 1.93
C GLN A 139 27.07 14.55 1.69
N ASN A 140 26.63 14.44 0.43
CA ASN A 140 25.29 14.84 -0.01
C ASN A 140 24.45 13.66 -0.50
N ILE A 141 24.94 12.42 -0.42
CA ILE A 141 24.26 11.24 -0.96
C ILE A 141 24.23 10.13 0.09
N SER A 142 23.04 9.58 0.32
CA SER A 142 22.83 8.45 1.22
C SER A 142 21.89 7.43 0.58
N VAL A 143 21.98 6.19 1.05
CA VAL A 143 21.11 5.09 0.67
C VAL A 143 20.35 4.62 1.91
N GLY A 144 19.05 4.43 1.74
CA GLY A 144 18.17 3.81 2.74
C GLY A 144 17.66 2.47 2.22
N ALA A 145 17.50 1.51 3.13
CA ALA A 145 16.76 0.28 2.87
C ALA A 145 15.90 -0.07 4.07
N ARG A 146 14.68 -0.56 3.82
CA ARG A 146 13.74 -1.03 4.84
C ARG A 146 13.15 -2.36 4.41
N GLY A 147 13.09 -3.29 5.35
CA GLY A 147 12.35 -4.54 5.21
C GLY A 147 11.29 -4.64 6.31
N LEU A 148 10.12 -5.16 5.98
CA LEU A 148 9.02 -5.39 6.92
C LEU A 148 8.42 -6.78 6.67
N TYR A 149 8.20 -7.50 7.76
CA TYR A 149 7.44 -8.75 7.79
C TYR A 149 6.35 -8.63 8.85
N ALA A 150 5.09 -8.70 8.43
CA ALA A 150 3.94 -8.48 9.29
C ALA A 150 2.87 -9.53 9.06
N TYR A 151 2.10 -9.80 10.10
CA TYR A 151 0.81 -10.45 9.95
C TYR A 151 -0.26 -9.36 9.73
N GLN A 152 -1.12 -9.56 8.74
CA GLN A 152 -2.16 -8.62 8.38
C GLN A 152 -3.51 -9.35 8.32
N THR A 153 -4.48 -8.81 9.05
CA THR A 153 -5.86 -9.29 9.14
C THR A 153 -6.80 -8.17 8.71
N GLY A 154 -7.96 -8.50 8.18
CA GLY A 154 -8.94 -7.49 7.81
C GLY A 154 -10.30 -8.04 7.42
N ASN A 155 -11.24 -7.12 7.31
CA ASN A 155 -12.61 -7.38 6.89
C ASN A 155 -12.84 -6.75 5.53
N ILE A 156 -13.41 -7.51 4.60
CA ILE A 156 -13.89 -7.03 3.30
C ILE A 156 -15.41 -6.94 3.39
N GLU A 157 -15.95 -5.75 3.23
CA GLU A 157 -17.39 -5.48 3.16
C GLU A 157 -17.75 -5.16 1.70
N ASN A 158 -18.79 -5.80 1.18
CA ASN A 158 -19.28 -5.55 -0.17
C ASN A 158 -20.78 -5.16 -0.14
N ASP A 159 -21.08 -3.95 -0.59
CA ASP A 159 -22.44 -3.40 -0.56
C ASP A 159 -23.39 -4.09 -1.54
N PHE A 160 -22.86 -4.65 -2.65
CA PHE A 160 -23.68 -5.26 -3.69
C PHE A 160 -24.31 -6.58 -3.21
N ILE A 161 -23.54 -7.44 -2.55
CA ILE A 161 -24.01 -8.74 -2.04
C ILE A 161 -24.32 -8.73 -0.53
N HIS A 162 -24.16 -7.59 0.15
CA HIS A 162 -24.34 -7.47 1.61
C HIS A 162 -23.56 -8.52 2.39
N SER A 163 -22.30 -8.75 2.00
CA SER A 163 -21.43 -9.78 2.57
C SER A 163 -20.24 -9.16 3.28
N SER A 164 -19.79 -9.84 4.34
CA SER A 164 -18.54 -9.55 5.04
C SER A 164 -17.61 -10.76 4.99
N PHE A 165 -16.34 -10.55 4.69
CA PHE A 165 -15.34 -11.60 4.58
C PHE A 165 -14.13 -11.28 5.46
N GLU A 166 -13.60 -12.27 6.16
CA GLU A 166 -12.34 -12.14 6.89
C GLU A 166 -11.18 -12.57 5.99
N ALA A 167 -10.15 -11.73 5.95
CA ALA A 167 -8.95 -11.94 5.15
C ALA A 167 -7.72 -11.90 6.06
N ASN A 168 -7.06 -13.05 6.20
CA ASN A 168 -5.91 -13.24 7.06
C ASN A 168 -4.67 -13.63 6.24
N GLY A 169 -3.52 -13.03 6.54
CA GLY A 169 -2.34 -13.32 5.75
C GLY A 169 -1.02 -12.70 6.21
N VAL A 170 0.03 -13.03 5.47
CA VAL A 170 1.39 -12.53 5.70
C VAL A 170 1.69 -11.39 4.72
N PHE A 171 2.03 -10.23 5.28
CA PHE A 171 2.47 -9.05 4.55
C PHE A 171 4.00 -8.91 4.61
N LYS A 172 4.60 -8.59 3.46
CA LYS A 172 6.03 -8.34 3.30
C LYS A 172 6.22 -7.05 2.52
N GLU A 173 7.18 -6.23 2.94
CA GLU A 173 7.59 -5.03 2.21
C GLU A 173 9.12 -4.92 2.17
N MET A 174 9.63 -4.47 1.03
CA MET A 174 11.01 -4.06 0.83
C MET A 174 11.01 -2.68 0.18
N ASP A 175 11.72 -1.71 0.75
CA ASP A 175 11.86 -0.35 0.25
C ASP A 175 13.36 -0.02 0.17
N ILE A 176 13.84 0.42 -0.99
CA ILE A 176 15.22 0.85 -1.21
C ILE A 176 15.17 2.25 -1.81
N SER A 177 15.97 3.17 -1.26
CA SER A 177 15.98 4.55 -1.70
C SER A 177 17.37 5.19 -1.70
N ILE A 178 17.55 6.15 -2.59
CA ILE A 178 18.70 7.04 -2.64
C ILE A 178 18.20 8.43 -2.29
N MET A 179 18.83 9.07 -1.31
CA MET A 179 18.52 10.43 -0.88
C MET A 179 19.70 11.35 -1.20
N ALA A 180 19.41 12.44 -1.90
CA ALA A 180 20.34 13.51 -2.19
C ALA A 180 19.96 14.76 -1.37
N ILE A 181 20.85 15.19 -0.46
CA ILE A 181 20.65 16.37 0.38
C ILE A 181 21.38 17.55 -0.25
N ASN A 182 20.68 18.66 -0.37
CA ASN A 182 21.28 19.90 -0.79
C ASN A 182 22.02 20.58 0.38
N SER A 183 23.34 20.77 0.21
CA SER A 183 24.23 21.34 1.23
C SER A 183 24.27 22.87 1.26
N GLN A 184 23.67 23.54 0.27
CA GLN A 184 23.70 25.00 0.15
C GLN A 184 22.31 25.55 -0.22
N ASN A 185 22.07 26.83 0.03
CA ASN A 185 20.86 27.47 -0.50
C ASN A 185 20.92 27.49 -2.04
N ILE A 186 19.92 26.92 -2.72
CA ILE A 186 19.82 27.00 -4.18
C ILE A 186 18.92 28.17 -4.53
N ASP A 187 19.46 29.18 -5.20
CA ASP A 187 18.69 30.28 -5.76
C ASP A 187 18.17 29.91 -7.15
N LEU A 188 16.85 29.77 -7.30
CA LEU A 188 16.17 29.52 -8.57
C LEU A 188 15.66 30.83 -9.22
N GLY A 189 16.13 31.99 -8.76
CA GLY A 189 15.79 33.31 -9.28
C GLY A 189 14.46 33.88 -8.81
N ILE A 190 13.45 33.03 -8.60
CA ILE A 190 12.13 33.42 -8.05
C ILE A 190 11.96 32.90 -6.60
N ILE A 191 12.66 31.80 -6.27
CA ILE A 191 12.58 31.13 -4.98
C ILE A 191 13.99 30.68 -4.58
N THR A 192 14.39 30.95 -3.35
CA THR A 192 15.60 30.36 -2.75
C THR A 192 15.20 29.13 -1.94
N LEU A 193 15.62 27.95 -2.40
CA LEU A 193 15.46 26.71 -1.67
C LEU A 193 16.44 26.67 -0.49
N PRO A 194 15.98 26.49 0.76
CA PRO A 194 16.86 26.41 1.92
C PRO A 194 17.78 25.17 1.85
N GLN A 195 18.93 25.29 2.51
CA GLN A 195 19.76 24.16 2.90
C GLN A 195 18.91 23.10 3.63
N ASN A 196 19.31 21.82 3.53
CA ASN A 196 18.64 20.66 4.14
C ASN A 196 17.35 20.18 3.44
N ILE A 197 16.98 20.77 2.31
CA ILE A 197 16.04 20.09 1.39
C ILE A 197 16.73 18.87 0.79
N TYR A 198 16.03 17.75 0.79
CA TYR A 198 16.50 16.54 0.15
C TYR A 198 15.49 16.02 -0.86
N THR A 199 16.01 15.38 -1.89
CA THR A 199 15.21 14.61 -2.85
C THR A 199 15.48 13.13 -2.65
N THR A 200 14.47 12.32 -2.92
CA THR A 200 14.56 10.87 -2.80
C THR A 200 14.09 10.23 -4.09
N LEU A 201 14.86 9.26 -4.59
CA LEU A 201 14.42 8.31 -5.61
C LEU A 201 14.42 6.94 -4.95
N GLY A 202 13.31 6.21 -5.04
CA GLY A 202 13.21 4.90 -4.43
C GLY A 202 12.37 3.92 -5.20
N TYR A 203 12.50 2.66 -4.81
CA TYR A 203 11.72 1.54 -5.27
C TYR A 203 11.19 0.77 -4.07
N ARG A 204 9.89 0.45 -4.09
CA ARG A 204 9.21 -0.30 -3.05
C ARG A 204 8.49 -1.49 -3.66
N TYR A 205 8.69 -2.65 -3.06
CA TYR A 205 7.97 -3.88 -3.35
C TYR A 205 7.12 -4.25 -2.14
N LYS A 206 5.84 -4.55 -2.36
CA LYS A 206 4.93 -5.08 -1.35
C LYS A 206 4.37 -6.41 -1.82
N TYR A 207 4.18 -7.33 -0.90
CA TYR A 207 3.57 -8.62 -1.15
C TYR A 207 2.69 -9.02 0.03
N TRP A 208 1.46 -9.44 -0.25
CA TRP A 208 0.51 -9.94 0.73
C TRP A 208 -0.04 -11.26 0.24
N ARG A 209 0.16 -12.31 1.04
CA ARG A 209 -0.42 -13.62 0.80
C ARG A 209 -1.52 -13.86 1.84
N LEU A 210 -2.73 -14.08 1.36
CA LEU A 210 -3.87 -14.52 2.16
C LEU A 210 -3.87 -16.04 2.19
N ASP A 211 -3.88 -16.60 3.39
CA ASP A 211 -3.88 -18.05 3.61
C ASP A 211 -5.31 -18.60 3.71
N ASP A 212 -6.26 -17.81 4.21
CA ASP A 212 -7.68 -18.17 4.31
C ASP A 212 -8.57 -16.96 3.98
N ILE A 213 -9.45 -17.11 2.99
CA ILE A 213 -10.56 -16.18 2.73
C ILE A 213 -11.84 -16.94 3.04
N ASP A 214 -12.49 -16.58 4.15
CA ASP A 214 -13.81 -17.13 4.46
C ASP A 214 -14.90 -16.24 3.85
N MET A 215 -15.64 -16.80 2.90
CA MET A 215 -16.67 -16.08 2.16
C MET A 215 -18.08 -16.46 2.60
N ASP A 216 -18.76 -15.60 3.37
CA ASP A 216 -20.22 -15.70 3.59
C ASP A 216 -20.99 -14.82 2.59
N ILE A 217 -21.24 -15.37 1.40
CA ILE A 217 -21.87 -14.66 0.27
C ILE A 217 -23.39 -14.50 0.45
N LEU A 218 -24.01 -15.25 1.37
CA LEU A 218 -25.48 -15.40 1.43
C LEU A 218 -26.08 -15.38 2.85
N GLY A 219 -25.29 -15.14 3.90
CA GLY A 219 -25.77 -15.15 5.29
C GLY A 219 -26.26 -16.52 5.78
N ILE A 220 -25.89 -17.58 5.06
CA ILE A 220 -26.30 -18.98 5.29
C ILE A 220 -25.12 -19.86 5.71
N GLY A 221 -23.94 -19.27 5.97
CA GLY A 221 -22.77 -19.99 6.49
C GLY A 221 -22.18 -21.00 5.50
N ILE A 222 -22.36 -20.79 4.20
CA ILE A 222 -21.64 -21.56 3.17
C ILE A 222 -20.29 -20.89 2.95
N GLY A 223 -19.31 -21.24 3.78
CA GLY A 223 -17.93 -20.81 3.61
C GLY A 223 -17.32 -21.45 2.37
N PHE A 224 -17.03 -20.64 1.35
CA PHE A 224 -16.15 -21.06 0.27
C PHE A 224 -14.72 -20.76 0.70
N SER A 225 -13.91 -21.81 0.93
CA SER A 225 -12.45 -21.64 0.99
C SER A 225 -11.99 -21.29 -0.42
N ALA A 226 -11.84 -19.99 -0.69
CA ALA A 226 -11.05 -19.56 -1.83
C ALA A 226 -9.59 -19.86 -1.51
N GLY A 227 -8.90 -20.55 -2.43
CA GLY A 227 -7.49 -20.91 -2.24
C GLY A 227 -6.58 -19.69 -2.10
N ASP A 228 -5.29 -19.95 -1.87
CA ASP A 228 -4.24 -18.95 -1.66
C ASP A 228 -4.39 -17.74 -2.61
N PHE A 229 -4.54 -16.55 -2.02
CA PHE A 229 -4.66 -15.31 -2.78
C PHE A 229 -3.43 -14.44 -2.57
N GLU A 230 -2.86 -13.95 -3.67
CA GLU A 230 -1.61 -13.21 -3.65
C GLU A 230 -1.76 -11.82 -4.29
N MET A 231 -1.38 -10.80 -3.53
CA MET A 231 -1.24 -9.43 -4.00
C MET A 231 0.22 -9.02 -3.97
N SER A 232 0.67 -8.37 -5.04
CA SER A 232 1.96 -7.69 -5.07
C SER A 232 1.83 -6.31 -5.69
N SER A 233 2.71 -5.40 -5.29
CA SER A 233 2.83 -4.04 -5.81
C SER A 233 4.30 -3.69 -6.01
N ASP A 234 4.59 -3.05 -7.14
CA ASP A 234 5.90 -2.54 -7.53
C ASP A 234 5.79 -1.04 -7.73
N GLU A 235 6.51 -0.25 -6.93
CA GLU A 235 6.35 1.20 -6.85
C GLU A 235 7.71 1.87 -7.08
N VAL A 236 7.85 2.69 -8.12
CA VAL A 236 8.97 3.63 -8.26
C VAL A 236 8.47 5.00 -7.85
N TYR A 237 9.20 5.68 -6.97
CA TYR A 237 8.75 6.95 -6.42
C TYR A 237 9.85 8.02 -6.38
N LEU A 238 9.40 9.28 -6.48
CA LEU A 238 10.20 10.47 -6.26
C LEU A 238 9.63 11.23 -5.07
N GLY A 239 10.49 11.63 -4.14
CA GLY A 239 10.12 12.35 -2.92
C GLY A 239 10.93 13.63 -2.75
N VAL A 240 10.35 14.58 -2.00
CA VAL A 240 11.04 15.77 -1.52
C VAL A 240 10.76 15.87 -0.02
N GLY A 241 11.80 16.19 0.76
CA GLY A 241 11.67 16.35 2.19
C GLY A 241 12.63 17.40 2.74
N TYR A 242 12.52 17.65 4.04
CA TYR A 242 13.33 18.61 4.76
C TYR A 242 13.94 17.94 5.99
N LYS A 243 15.26 18.11 6.20
CA LYS A 243 15.97 17.63 7.39
C LYS A 243 16.04 18.78 8.40
N PHE A 244 15.27 18.65 9.48
CA PHE A 244 15.28 19.58 10.63
C PHE A 244 16.55 19.43 11.47
#